data_AF-A0A268RWU7-F1
#
_entry.id   AF-A0A268RWU7-F1
#
_cell.length_a   1.000
_cell.length_b   1.000
_cell.length_c   1.000
_cell.angle_alpha   90.00
_cell.angle_beta   90.00
_cell.angle_gamma   90.00
#
_symmetry.space_group_name_H-M   'P 1'
#
loop_
_entity.id
_entity.type
_entity.pdbx_description
1 polymer ?
#
loop_
_entity_poly.entity_id
_entity_poly.type
_entity_poly.pdbx_seq_one_letter_code
_entity_poly.pdbx_strand_id
1 'polypeptide(L)'
;MKAISYRKSVAWGKALGSLLFVLVCLFLLYVAFFTDATLIHTFFCITSAIIGIPFFGGYLVVCLPRALKSNTQLLTYDQKSISDGKKTVAWVDIENISYSGPSIQKWLFPQFPQLIFHLKNRGTWTVLTYYLLTDSDIQSIMKLLSGLISRNGKEIK
;
A
#
# COMPACT_ATOMS: atom_id res chain seq x y z
N MET A 1 -12.55 -18.98 -10.72
CA MET A 1 -11.82 -17.72 -10.48
C MET A 1 -12.34 -17.00 -9.24
N LYS A 2 -11.46 -16.76 -8.27
CA LYS A 2 -11.70 -15.98 -7.05
C LYS A 2 -10.81 -14.73 -7.07
N ALA A 3 -11.22 -13.65 -6.41
CA ALA A 3 -10.46 -12.41 -6.37
C ALA A 3 -10.25 -11.93 -4.94
N ILE A 4 -9.03 -11.48 -4.64
CA ILE A 4 -8.67 -10.76 -3.43
C ILE A 4 -8.82 -9.27 -3.77
N SER A 5 -9.78 -8.62 -3.10
CA SER A 5 -10.09 -7.21 -3.33
C SER A 5 -9.92 -6.42 -2.04
N TYR A 6 -9.46 -5.17 -2.15
CA TYR A 6 -9.43 -4.26 -0.99
C TYR A 6 -10.76 -3.55 -0.79
N ARG A 7 -11.02 -3.12 0.44
CA ARG A 7 -12.21 -2.33 0.77
C ARG A 7 -12.03 -0.88 0.33
N LYS A 8 -12.93 -0.37 -0.53
CA LYS A 8 -12.92 1.06 -0.94
C LYS A 8 -13.00 2.01 0.25
N SER A 9 -13.73 1.63 1.30
CA SER A 9 -13.84 2.43 2.53
C SER A 9 -12.49 2.72 3.20
N VAL A 10 -11.56 1.74 3.20
CA VAL A 10 -10.21 1.93 3.76
C VAL A 10 -9.37 2.86 2.87
N ALA A 11 -9.49 2.72 1.55
CA ALA A 11 -8.83 3.60 0.59
C ALA A 11 -9.32 5.05 0.72
N TRP A 12 -10.64 5.25 0.81
CA TRP A 12 -11.28 6.55 1.01
C TRP A 12 -10.94 7.17 2.36
N GLY A 13 -10.94 6.38 3.45
CA GLY A 13 -10.57 6.87 4.78
C GLY A 13 -9.14 7.40 4.80
N LYS A 14 -8.19 6.66 4.17
CA LYS A 14 -6.80 7.10 4.07
C LYS A 14 -6.62 8.32 3.16
N ALA A 15 -7.34 8.36 2.03
CA ALA A 15 -7.29 9.50 1.11
C ALA A 15 -7.89 10.77 1.72
N LEU A 16 -9.04 10.68 2.41
CA LEU A 16 -9.66 11.81 3.10
C LEU A 16 -8.83 12.28 4.28
N GLY A 17 -8.27 11.35 5.07
CA GLY A 17 -7.36 11.68 6.15
C GLY A 17 -6.13 12.42 5.64
N SER A 18 -5.47 11.92 4.59
CA SER A 18 -4.31 12.60 4.02
C SER A 18 -4.67 13.93 3.38
N LEU A 19 -5.85 14.05 2.75
CA LEU A 19 -6.35 15.32 2.20
C LEU A 19 -6.52 16.38 3.28
N LEU A 20 -7.16 16.03 4.40
CA LEU A 20 -7.33 16.95 5.54
C LEU A 20 -5.99 17.45 6.07
N PHE A 21 -5.00 16.55 6.23
CA PHE A 21 -3.67 16.94 6.67
C PHE A 21 -2.94 17.85 5.69
N VAL A 22 -3.08 17.62 4.38
CA VAL A 22 -2.54 18.52 3.35
C VAL A 22 -3.18 19.90 3.44
N LEU A 23 -4.51 19.97 3.62
CA LEU A 23 -5.23 21.25 3.80
C LEU A 23 -4.75 21.99 5.05
N VAL A 24 -4.53 21.29 6.15
CA VAL A 24 -3.94 21.88 7.37
C VAL A 24 -2.53 22.41 7.11
N CYS A 25 -1.69 21.69 6.36
CA CYS A 25 -0.35 22.17 6.00
C CYS A 25 -0.40 23.43 5.12
N LEU A 26 -1.33 23.49 4.16
CA LEU A 26 -1.55 24.68 3.33
C LEU A 26 -2.07 25.86 4.17
N PHE A 27 -2.96 25.59 5.13
CA PHE A 27 -3.45 26.59 6.06
C PHE A 27 -2.34 27.14 6.97
N LEU A 28 -1.44 26.28 7.45
CA LEU A 28 -0.26 26.71 8.21
C LEU A 28 0.65 27.61 7.38
N LEU A 29 0.88 27.29 6.10
CA LEU A 29 1.62 28.17 5.19
C LEU A 29 0.89 29.49 4.97
N TYR A 30 -0.43 29.47 4.78
CA TYR A 30 -1.23 30.69 4.66
C TYR A 30 -1.07 31.60 5.88
N VAL A 31 -1.21 31.05 7.09
CA VAL A 31 -1.02 31.80 8.34
C VAL A 31 0.40 32.36 8.44
N ALA A 32 1.40 31.58 8.04
CA ALA A 32 2.81 31.98 8.08
C ALA A 32 3.15 33.16 7.16
N PHE A 33 2.47 33.29 6.01
CA PHE A 33 2.76 34.33 5.01
C PHE A 33 1.81 35.54 5.07
N PHE A 34 0.55 35.35 5.49
CA PHE A 34 -0.49 36.38 5.42
C PHE A 34 -0.90 36.96 6.77
N THR A 35 -0.34 36.45 7.87
CA THR A 35 -0.58 36.98 9.21
C THR A 35 0.71 37.55 9.75
N ASP A 36 0.66 38.72 10.40
CA ASP A 36 1.77 39.29 11.15
C ASP A 36 2.05 38.45 12.40
N ALA A 37 2.60 37.26 12.18
CA ALA A 37 3.00 36.32 13.20
C ALA A 37 4.47 36.55 13.59
N THR A 38 4.81 36.17 14.81
CA THR A 38 6.20 36.23 15.27
C THR A 38 7.08 35.29 14.43
N LEU A 39 8.35 35.67 14.22
CA LEU A 39 9.33 34.86 13.46
C LEU A 39 9.40 33.40 13.92
N ILE A 40 9.24 33.16 15.22
CA ILE A 40 9.21 31.81 15.82
C ILE A 40 7.99 31.04 15.30
N HIS A 41 6.80 31.65 15.30
CA HIS A 41 5.57 31.02 14.83
C HIS A 41 5.63 30.69 13.33
N THR A 42 6.14 31.62 12.52
CA THR A 42 6.37 31.43 11.08
C THR A 42 7.34 30.27 10.81
N PHE A 43 8.44 30.19 11.57
CA PHE A 43 9.41 29.10 11.45
C PHE A 43 8.78 27.72 11.74
N PHE A 44 8.00 27.60 12.83
CA PHE A 44 7.30 26.35 13.14
C PHE A 44 6.25 25.97 12.09
N CYS A 45 5.51 26.95 11.54
CA CYS A 45 4.52 26.70 10.49
C CYS A 45 5.18 26.20 9.19
N ILE A 46 6.26 26.84 8.75
CA ILE A 46 6.97 26.47 7.52
C ILE A 46 7.63 25.10 7.66
N THR A 47 8.36 24.84 8.76
CA THR A 47 9.02 23.54 8.97
C THR A 47 8.02 22.40 9.06
N SER A 48 6.89 22.61 9.75
CA SER A 48 5.80 21.62 9.80
C SER A 48 5.21 21.35 8.41
N ALA A 49 5.02 22.38 7.57
CA ALA A 49 4.51 22.21 6.22
C ALA A 49 5.51 21.51 5.29
N ILE A 50 6.81 21.83 5.39
CA ILE A 50 7.87 21.19 4.60
C ILE A 50 7.94 19.68 4.89
N ILE A 51 7.70 19.26 6.13
CA ILE A 51 7.67 17.84 6.50
C ILE A 51 6.32 17.21 6.16
N GLY A 52 5.22 17.90 6.45
CA GLY A 52 3.86 17.39 6.31
C GLY A 52 3.43 17.20 4.86
N ILE A 53 3.72 18.15 3.96
CA ILE A 53 3.30 18.10 2.56
C ILE A 53 3.87 16.87 1.82
N PRO A 54 5.19 16.57 1.82
CA PRO A 54 5.70 15.39 1.13
C PRO A 54 5.20 14.09 1.77
N PHE A 55 5.02 14.05 3.09
CA PHE A 55 4.50 12.87 3.77
C PHE A 55 3.02 12.62 3.43
N PHE A 56 2.12 13.54 3.79
CA PHE A 56 0.68 13.40 3.59
C PHE A 56 0.27 13.54 2.12
N GLY A 57 0.95 14.41 1.36
CA GLY A 57 0.76 14.54 -0.08
C GLY A 57 1.16 13.28 -0.84
N GLY A 58 2.26 12.62 -0.45
CA GLY A 58 2.64 11.32 -1.01
C GLY A 58 1.57 10.25 -0.77
N TYR A 59 1.00 10.18 0.43
CA TYR A 59 -0.14 9.30 0.71
C TYR A 59 -1.36 9.64 -0.14
N LEU A 60 -1.68 10.93 -0.31
CA LEU A 60 -2.81 11.38 -1.13
C LEU A 60 -2.65 10.95 -2.59
N VAL A 61 -1.49 11.19 -3.20
CA VAL A 61 -1.24 10.84 -4.61
C VAL A 61 -1.32 9.34 -4.86
N VAL A 62 -1.00 8.51 -3.87
CA VAL A 62 -1.04 7.05 -4.00
C VAL A 62 -2.41 6.46 -3.67
N CYS A 63 -3.11 7.02 -2.67
CA CYS A 63 -4.41 6.52 -2.22
C CYS A 63 -5.58 7.06 -3.06
N LEU A 64 -5.54 8.31 -3.53
CA LEU A 64 -6.62 8.96 -4.27
C LEU A 64 -6.98 8.26 -5.61
N PRO A 65 -6.04 8.01 -6.54
CA PRO A 65 -6.37 7.31 -7.78
C PRO A 65 -6.84 5.87 -7.54
N ARG A 66 -6.47 5.25 -6.40
CA ARG A 66 -6.96 3.93 -6.00
C ARG A 66 -8.36 3.98 -5.39
N ALA A 67 -8.66 5.00 -4.59
CA ALA A 67 -10.02 5.23 -4.08
C ALA A 67 -11.01 5.49 -5.22
N LEU A 68 -10.56 6.16 -6.29
CA LEU A 68 -11.33 6.45 -7.51
C LEU A 68 -11.40 5.27 -8.49
N LYS A 69 -10.53 4.25 -8.35
CA LYS A 69 -10.52 3.13 -9.28
C LYS A 69 -11.79 2.29 -9.11
N SER A 70 -12.48 2.02 -10.23
CA SER A 70 -13.68 1.19 -10.22
C SER A 70 -13.37 -0.25 -9.79
N ASN A 71 -12.24 -0.79 -10.25
CA ASN A 71 -11.76 -2.13 -9.94
C ASN A 71 -10.87 -2.18 -8.68
N THR A 72 -11.32 -2.91 -7.66
CA THR A 72 -10.64 -3.12 -6.37
C THR A 72 -9.87 -4.42 -6.27
N GLN A 73 -9.82 -5.21 -7.35
CA GLN A 73 -9.11 -6.48 -7.38
C GLN A 73 -7.60 -6.21 -7.34
N LEU A 74 -6.95 -6.76 -6.32
CA LEU A 74 -5.49 -6.75 -6.16
C LEU A 74 -4.88 -7.98 -6.82
N LEU A 75 -5.51 -9.14 -6.59
CA LEU A 75 -5.07 -10.43 -7.10
C LEU A 75 -6.28 -11.24 -7.50
N THR A 76 -6.21 -11.88 -8.66
CA THR A 76 -7.18 -12.90 -9.11
C THR A 76 -6.47 -14.24 -9.11
N TYR A 77 -7.12 -15.26 -8.59
CA TYR A 77 -6.56 -16.60 -8.59
C TYR A 77 -7.59 -17.64 -8.97
N ASP A 78 -7.09 -18.72 -9.54
CA ASP A 78 -7.85 -19.91 -9.88
C ASP A 78 -7.19 -21.14 -9.27
N GLN A 79 -7.66 -22.34 -9.62
CA GLN A 79 -7.11 -23.58 -9.08
C GLN A 79 -5.65 -23.79 -9.51
N LYS A 80 -5.26 -23.29 -10.70
CA LYS A 80 -3.93 -23.55 -11.30
C LYS A 80 -2.96 -22.37 -11.24
N SER A 81 -3.45 -21.13 -11.16
CA SER A 81 -2.60 -19.94 -11.24
C SER A 81 -3.13 -18.76 -10.43
N ILE A 82 -2.24 -17.80 -10.19
CA ILE A 82 -2.51 -16.49 -9.57
C ILE A 82 -2.03 -15.39 -10.51
N SER A 83 -2.76 -14.28 -10.56
CA SER A 83 -2.49 -13.14 -11.42
C SER A 83 -2.75 -11.82 -10.70
N ASP A 84 -1.90 -10.82 -10.94
CA ASP A 84 -2.10 -9.42 -10.51
C ASP A 84 -2.73 -8.54 -11.62
N GLY A 85 -3.16 -9.17 -12.72
CA GLY A 85 -3.66 -8.50 -13.93
C GLY A 85 -2.58 -8.06 -14.92
N LYS A 86 -1.30 -8.10 -14.55
CA LYS A 86 -0.15 -7.85 -15.45
C LYS A 86 0.67 -9.11 -15.70
N LYS A 87 0.86 -9.92 -14.66
CA LYS A 87 1.62 -11.16 -14.68
C LYS A 87 0.79 -12.27 -14.05
N THR A 88 0.80 -13.42 -14.70
CA THR A 88 0.14 -14.65 -14.23
C THR A 88 1.22 -15.69 -13.96
N VAL A 89 1.15 -16.33 -12.80
CA VAL A 89 2.11 -17.32 -12.32
C VAL A 89 1.36 -18.59 -11.89
N ALA A 90 1.83 -19.76 -12.29
CA ALA A 90 1.25 -21.03 -11.84
C ALA A 90 1.62 -21.29 -10.38
N TRP A 91 0.70 -21.86 -9.60
CA TRP A 91 0.95 -22.18 -8.19
C TRP A 91 2.15 -23.10 -7.99
N VAL A 92 2.39 -23.99 -8.97
CA VAL A 92 3.50 -24.95 -8.99
C VAL A 92 4.87 -24.27 -8.99
N ASP A 93 4.96 -23.07 -9.56
CA ASP A 93 6.23 -22.34 -9.72
C ASP A 93 6.55 -21.47 -8.50
N ILE A 94 5.61 -21.35 -7.56
CA ILE A 94 5.76 -20.55 -6.34
C ILE A 94 6.29 -21.45 -5.23
N GLU A 95 7.42 -21.06 -4.65
CA GLU A 95 8.07 -21.76 -3.56
C GLU A 95 7.56 -21.26 -2.20
N ASN A 96 7.51 -19.94 -2.02
CA ASN A 96 7.05 -19.34 -0.77
C ASN A 96 6.52 -17.91 -1.01
N ILE A 97 5.82 -17.37 0.00
CA ILE A 97 5.34 -16.00 0.02
C ILE A 97 5.87 -15.26 1.26
N SER A 98 6.36 -14.06 1.04
CA SER A 98 6.84 -13.14 2.08
C SER A 98 6.05 -11.84 2.03
N TYR A 99 5.88 -11.21 3.17
CA TYR A 99 5.29 -9.87 3.27
C TYR A 99 6.33 -8.87 3.73
N SER A 100 6.48 -7.79 2.97
CA SER A 100 7.28 -6.64 3.37
C SER A 100 6.33 -5.52 3.76
N GLY A 101 6.26 -5.24 5.07
CA GLY A 101 5.38 -4.23 5.64
C GLY A 101 5.97 -2.82 5.65
N PRO A 102 5.21 -1.83 6.16
CA PRO A 102 5.72 -0.50 6.47
C PRO A 102 6.99 -0.60 7.31
N SER A 103 8.13 -0.16 6.76
CA SER A 103 9.36 -0.04 7.55
C SER A 103 9.52 1.42 7.99
N ILE A 104 9.48 1.64 9.31
CA ILE A 104 9.78 2.93 9.97
C ILE A 104 11.24 3.35 9.68
N GLN A 105 12.10 2.40 9.35
CA GLN A 105 13.54 2.57 9.15
C GLN A 105 13.90 3.40 7.90
N LYS A 106 12.93 3.77 7.07
CA LYS A 106 13.12 4.52 5.81
C LYS A 106 12.21 5.75 5.74
N TRP A 107 12.31 6.63 6.74
CA TRP A 107 11.55 7.88 6.87
C TRP A 107 11.56 8.78 5.60
N LEU A 108 12.59 8.68 4.77
CA LEU A 108 12.74 9.46 3.53
C LEU A 108 12.06 8.86 2.28
N PHE A 109 11.80 7.55 2.26
CA PHE A 109 11.15 6.88 1.12
C PHE A 109 10.15 5.85 1.63
N PRO A 110 8.84 6.18 1.68
CA PRO A 110 7.83 5.24 2.13
C PRO A 110 7.83 4.03 1.20
N GLN A 111 8.38 2.91 1.67
CA GLN A 111 8.18 1.63 1.00
C GLN A 111 6.75 1.19 1.28
N PHE A 112 5.97 1.15 0.21
CA PHE A 112 4.60 0.66 0.26
C PHE A 112 4.61 -0.84 0.59
N PRO A 113 3.68 -1.31 1.42
CA PRO A 113 3.61 -2.72 1.73
C PRO A 113 3.39 -3.52 0.46
N GLN A 114 4.01 -4.68 0.41
CA GLN A 114 4.07 -5.50 -0.79
C GLN A 114 4.12 -6.99 -0.42
N LEU A 115 3.44 -7.78 -1.24
CA LEU A 115 3.53 -9.24 -1.24
C LEU A 115 4.65 -9.64 -2.18
N ILE A 116 5.56 -10.48 -1.71
CA ILE A 116 6.70 -10.97 -2.46
C ILE A 116 6.53 -12.48 -2.62
N PHE A 117 6.30 -12.91 -3.85
CA PHE A 117 6.26 -14.32 -4.22
C PHE A 117 7.67 -14.75 -4.63
N HIS A 118 8.22 -15.73 -3.93
CA HIS A 118 9.47 -16.38 -4.27
C HIS A 118 9.19 -17.54 -5.22
N LEU A 119 9.78 -17.51 -6.41
CA LEU A 119 9.61 -18.53 -7.44
C LEU A 119 10.73 -19.55 -7.34
N LYS A 120 10.44 -20.81 -7.69
CA LYS A 120 11.44 -21.90 -7.71
C LYS A 120 12.64 -21.61 -8.61
N ASN A 121 12.47 -20.77 -9.62
CA ASN A 121 13.56 -20.31 -10.50
C ASN A 121 14.43 -19.19 -9.88
N ARG A 122 14.46 -19.06 -8.54
CA ARG A 122 15.13 -17.99 -7.77
C ARG A 122 14.67 -16.56 -8.10
N GLY A 123 13.70 -16.39 -8.98
CA GLY A 123 13.08 -15.11 -9.29
C GLY A 123 12.10 -14.67 -8.21
N THR A 124 11.88 -13.37 -8.12
CA THR A 124 10.85 -12.79 -7.24
C THR A 124 9.78 -12.11 -8.08
N TRP A 125 8.52 -12.25 -7.66
CA TRP A 125 7.41 -11.49 -8.21
C TRP A 125 6.77 -10.68 -7.08
N THR A 126 6.83 -9.36 -7.22
CA THR A 126 6.39 -8.42 -6.20
C THR A 126 5.06 -7.79 -6.59
N VAL A 127 4.07 -7.91 -5.71
CA VAL A 127 2.74 -7.33 -5.86
C VAL A 127 2.56 -6.28 -4.77
N LEU A 128 2.59 -5.02 -5.18
CA LEU A 128 2.46 -3.88 -4.28
C LEU A 128 1.01 -3.78 -3.77
N THR A 129 0.83 -3.80 -2.45
CA THR A 129 -0.48 -3.74 -1.77
C THR A 129 -0.83 -2.34 -1.25
N TYR A 130 0.12 -1.40 -1.29
CA TYR A 130 -0.09 0.06 -1.16
C TYR A 130 -0.96 0.52 0.02
N TYR A 131 -0.80 -0.10 1.19
CA TYR A 131 -1.53 0.21 2.42
C TYR A 131 -3.06 0.04 2.32
N LEU A 132 -3.56 -0.63 1.27
CA LEU A 132 -4.99 -0.83 1.05
C LEU A 132 -5.56 -2.01 1.85
N LEU A 133 -4.70 -2.91 2.30
CA LEU A 133 -5.04 -4.03 3.17
C LEU A 133 -4.71 -3.66 4.61
N THR A 134 -5.60 -3.97 5.54
CA THR A 134 -5.29 -3.88 6.98
C THR A 134 -4.39 -5.03 7.40
N ASP A 135 -3.71 -4.92 8.53
CA ASP A 135 -2.85 -6.01 9.03
C ASP A 135 -3.64 -7.32 9.23
N SER A 136 -4.91 -7.24 9.64
CA SER A 136 -5.82 -8.40 9.74
C SER A 136 -6.11 -9.05 8.38
N ASP A 137 -6.30 -8.23 7.34
CA ASP A 137 -6.52 -8.70 5.97
C ASP A 137 -5.25 -9.38 5.45
N ILE A 138 -4.08 -8.80 5.72
CA ILE A 138 -2.78 -9.32 5.29
C ILE A 138 -2.50 -10.68 5.92
N GLN A 139 -2.74 -10.83 7.22
CA GLN A 139 -2.59 -12.11 7.92
C GLN A 139 -3.52 -13.18 7.33
N SER A 140 -4.77 -12.81 7.06
CA SER A 140 -5.77 -13.72 6.47
C SER A 140 -5.38 -14.13 5.04
N ILE A 141 -4.91 -13.17 4.24
CA ILE A 141 -4.45 -13.39 2.87
C ILE A 141 -3.18 -14.25 2.84
N MET A 142 -2.20 -13.96 3.70
CA MET A 142 -0.99 -14.79 3.81
C MET A 142 -1.33 -16.23 4.17
N LYS A 143 -2.20 -16.44 5.17
CA LYS A 143 -2.64 -17.78 5.55
C LYS A 143 -3.33 -18.51 4.40
N LEU A 144 -4.20 -17.81 3.67
CA LEU A 144 -4.89 -18.35 2.49
C LEU A 144 -3.90 -18.70 1.36
N LEU A 145 -2.96 -17.80 1.03
CA LEU A 145 -1.99 -18.00 -0.04
C LEU A 145 -1.01 -19.12 0.30
N SER A 146 -0.46 -19.16 1.52
CA SER A 146 0.39 -20.27 1.98
C SER A 146 -0.33 -21.61 1.97
N GLY A 147 -1.62 -21.63 2.33
CA GLY A 147 -2.46 -22.82 2.23
C GLY A 147 -2.64 -23.31 0.79
N LEU A 148 -2.85 -22.39 -0.16
CA LEU A 148 -2.97 -22.72 -1.59
C LEU A 148 -1.64 -23.22 -2.18
N ILE A 149 -0.52 -22.59 -1.82
CA ILE A 149 0.82 -23.03 -2.23
C ILE A 149 1.10 -24.44 -1.71
N SER A 150 0.83 -24.71 -0.43
CA SER A 150 1.05 -26.03 0.18
C SER A 150 0.17 -27.11 -0.45
N ARG A 151 -1.11 -26.81 -0.72
CA ARG A 151 -2.04 -27.75 -1.34
C ARG A 151 -1.64 -28.10 -2.77
N ASN A 152 -1.35 -27.09 -3.58
CA ASN A 152 -0.98 -27.29 -4.98
C ASN A 152 0.45 -27.81 -5.16
N GLY A 153 1.33 -27.64 -4.16
CA GLY A 153 2.64 -28.28 -4.11
C GLY A 153 2.59 -29.77 -3.76
N LYS A 154 1.53 -30.24 -3.08
CA LYS A 154 1.35 -31.66 -2.72
C LYS A 154 0.72 -32.51 -3.82
N GLU A 155 -0.09 -31.93 -4.72
CA GLU A 155 -0.70 -32.66 -5.84
C GLU A 155 0.28 -33.08 -6.95
N ILE A 156 1.59 -32.80 -6.79
CA ILE A 156 2.66 -33.15 -7.74
C ILE A 156 3.56 -34.27 -7.20
N LYS A 157 3.19 -34.90 -6.07
CA LYS A 157 3.89 -36.07 -5.54
C LYS A 157 3.11 -37.35 -5.82
#